data_AF-A0A956CKQ4-F1
#
_entry.id   AF-A0A956CKQ4-F1
#
_cell.length_a   1.000
_cell.length_b   1.000
_cell.length_c   1.000
_cell.angle_alpha   90.00
_cell.angle_beta   90.00
_cell.angle_gamma   90.00
#
_symmetry.space_group_name_H-M   'P 1'
#
loop_
_entity.id
_entity.type
_entity.pdbx_description
1 polymer ?
#
loop_
_entity_poly.entity_id
_entity_poly.type
_entity_poly.pdbx_seq_one_letter_code
_entity_poly.pdbx_strand_id
1 'polypeptide(L)'
;MAEIPESTVAAVVAEISQKMANPSFAQVAIGTFVERHPDAGRFVSLQAKELGGSESVVHVIFHAQVISECFRQHTGNEVPTLTFALLDAATRPDPLAALGKSEPALRDYLEANVDQAPVRTSVAHLALAMRGVPNLGGRPKKPVR
;
A
#
# COMPACT_ATOMS: atom_id res chain seq x y z
N MET A 1 -11.89 -3.88 8.84
CA MET A 1 -12.01 -4.51 7.51
C MET A 1 -11.63 -5.98 7.66
N ALA A 2 -12.28 -6.89 6.91
CA ALA A 2 -11.85 -8.29 6.86
C ALA A 2 -10.43 -8.39 6.28
N GLU A 3 -9.74 -9.49 6.54
CA GLU A 3 -8.44 -9.77 5.91
C GLU A 3 -8.63 -10.19 4.45
N ILE A 4 -7.71 -9.80 3.58
CA ILE A 4 -7.72 -10.20 2.18
C ILE A 4 -7.30 -11.68 2.09
N PRO A 5 -8.12 -12.55 1.47
CA PRO A 5 -7.76 -13.95 1.31
C PRO A 5 -6.65 -14.10 0.27
N GLU A 6 -5.81 -15.12 0.44
CA GLU A 6 -4.73 -15.47 -0.49
C GLU A 6 -5.22 -15.62 -1.94
N SER A 7 -6.42 -16.20 -2.13
CA SER A 7 -7.03 -16.35 -3.46
C SER A 7 -7.26 -15.02 -4.18
N THR A 8 -7.57 -13.94 -3.46
CA THR A 8 -7.71 -12.61 -4.05
C THR A 8 -6.36 -12.06 -4.46
N VAL A 9 -5.33 -12.19 -3.61
CA VAL A 9 -3.97 -11.75 -3.95
C VAL A 9 -3.44 -12.50 -5.18
N ALA A 10 -3.63 -13.82 -5.23
CA ALA A 10 -3.23 -14.64 -6.37
C ALA A 10 -3.93 -14.22 -7.67
N ALA A 11 -5.23 -13.91 -7.60
CA ALA A 11 -5.99 -13.44 -8.76
C ALA A 11 -5.46 -12.09 -9.29
N VAL A 12 -5.23 -11.12 -8.39
CA VAL A 12 -4.66 -9.81 -8.76
C VAL A 12 -3.27 -9.97 -9.37
N VAL A 13 -2.40 -10.76 -8.75
CA VAL A 13 -1.04 -10.98 -9.24
C VAL A 13 -1.07 -11.64 -10.62
N ALA A 14 -1.93 -12.62 -10.85
CA ALA A 14 -2.10 -13.26 -12.16
C ALA A 14 -2.57 -12.25 -13.22
N GLU A 15 -3.58 -11.43 -12.90
CA GLU A 15 -4.09 -10.40 -13.80
C GLU A 15 -3.01 -9.36 -14.15
N ILE A 16 -2.30 -8.86 -13.14
CA ILE A 16 -1.23 -7.87 -13.32
C ILE A 16 -0.08 -8.48 -14.13
N SER A 17 0.31 -9.73 -13.86
CA SER A 17 1.36 -10.41 -14.61
C SER A 17 1.02 -10.54 -16.10
N GLN A 18 -0.26 -10.77 -16.44
CA GLN A 18 -0.70 -10.76 -17.83
C GLN A 18 -0.59 -9.36 -18.45
N LYS A 19 -0.98 -8.31 -17.71
CA LYS A 19 -0.89 -6.92 -18.18
C LYS A 19 0.55 -6.41 -18.33
N MET A 20 1.50 -6.98 -17.59
CA MET A 20 2.93 -6.66 -17.72
C MET A 20 3.52 -7.02 -19.10
N ALA A 21 2.82 -7.81 -19.91
CA ALA A 21 3.18 -8.00 -21.32
C ALA A 21 3.07 -6.69 -22.15
N ASN A 22 2.30 -5.70 -21.66
CA ASN A 22 2.27 -4.36 -22.23
C ASN A 22 3.38 -3.49 -21.61
N PRO A 23 4.36 -3.01 -22.41
CA PRO A 23 5.47 -2.20 -21.91
C PRO A 23 5.07 -0.90 -21.19
N SER A 24 3.90 -0.33 -21.49
CA SER A 24 3.43 0.91 -20.86
C SER A 24 2.61 0.69 -19.60
N PHE A 25 2.22 -0.56 -19.30
CA PHE A 25 1.30 -0.85 -18.21
C PHE A 25 1.84 -0.40 -16.85
N ALA A 26 3.10 -0.70 -16.53
CA ALA A 26 3.71 -0.31 -15.28
C ALA A 26 3.72 1.21 -15.10
N GLN A 27 4.05 1.96 -16.15
CA GLN A 27 4.05 3.42 -16.12
C GLN A 27 2.65 4.00 -15.90
N VAL A 28 1.63 3.45 -16.57
CA VAL A 28 0.24 3.86 -16.39
C VAL A 28 -0.23 3.54 -14.97
N ALA A 29 0.03 2.33 -14.47
CA ALA A 29 -0.34 1.90 -13.13
C ALA A 29 0.26 2.81 -12.05
N ILE A 30 1.54 3.16 -12.20
CA ILE A 30 2.23 4.10 -11.30
C ILE A 30 1.63 5.50 -11.40
N GLY A 31 1.39 6.01 -12.61
CA GLY A 31 0.76 7.31 -12.83
C GLY A 31 -0.61 7.40 -12.17
N THR A 32 -1.48 6.42 -12.42
CA THR A 32 -2.81 6.33 -11.82
C THR A 32 -2.76 6.30 -10.29
N PHE A 33 -1.82 5.55 -9.70
CA PHE A 33 -1.65 5.52 -8.25
C PHE A 33 -1.28 6.91 -7.69
N VAL A 34 -0.31 7.59 -8.30
CA VAL A 34 0.15 8.91 -7.82
C VAL A 34 -0.92 9.98 -8.02
N GLU A 35 -1.67 9.93 -9.12
CA GLU A 35 -2.80 10.84 -9.36
C GLU A 35 -3.87 10.69 -8.28
N ARG A 36 -4.17 9.46 -7.87
CA ARG A 36 -5.17 9.17 -6.83
C ARG A 36 -4.63 9.41 -5.41
N HIS A 37 -3.33 9.22 -5.20
CA HIS A 37 -2.65 9.28 -3.90
C HIS A 37 -1.41 10.20 -3.94
N PRO A 38 -1.58 11.51 -4.21
CA PRO A 38 -0.45 12.41 -4.41
C PRO A 38 0.45 12.52 -3.18
N ASP A 39 -0.13 12.48 -1.98
CA ASP A 39 0.64 12.54 -0.73
C ASP A 39 1.42 11.24 -0.47
N ALA A 40 0.91 10.08 -0.87
CA ALA A 40 1.69 8.83 -0.81
C ALA A 40 2.89 8.88 -1.76
N GLY A 41 2.70 9.40 -2.99
CA GLY A 41 3.81 9.60 -3.93
C GLY A 41 4.90 10.52 -3.36
N ARG A 42 4.51 11.63 -2.71
CA ARG A 42 5.44 12.54 -2.02
C ARG A 42 6.13 11.87 -0.84
N PHE A 43 5.37 11.17 0.01
CA PHE A 43 5.87 10.47 1.18
C PHE A 43 6.99 9.48 0.84
N VAL A 44 6.81 8.68 -0.20
CA VAL A 44 7.84 7.73 -0.68
C VAL A 44 9.01 8.47 -1.33
N SER A 45 8.74 9.53 -2.10
CA SER A 45 9.79 10.32 -2.74
C SER A 45 10.74 10.99 -1.74
N LEU A 46 10.24 11.38 -0.57
CA LEU A 46 11.07 11.92 0.53
C LEU A 46 12.07 10.87 1.08
N GLN A 47 11.76 9.59 0.92
CA GLN A 47 12.61 8.47 1.34
C GLN A 47 13.54 7.97 0.21
N ALA A 48 13.54 8.62 -0.97
CA ALA A 48 14.25 8.12 -2.15
C ALA A 48 15.72 7.75 -1.89
N LYS A 49 16.45 8.57 -1.11
CA LYS A 49 17.85 8.30 -0.77
C LYS A 49 18.01 7.01 0.04
N GLU A 50 17.11 6.78 1.00
CA GLU A 50 17.12 5.60 1.88
C GLU A 50 16.66 4.34 1.13
N LEU A 51 15.80 4.51 0.14
CA LEU A 51 15.32 3.44 -0.74
C LEU A 51 16.34 3.03 -1.82
N GLY A 52 17.43 3.78 -2.01
CA GLY A 52 18.45 3.50 -3.03
C GLY A 52 18.24 4.24 -4.35
N GLY A 53 17.36 5.24 -4.40
CA GLY A 53 17.16 6.11 -5.55
C GLY A 53 15.71 6.18 -6.04
N SER A 54 15.51 6.90 -7.15
CA SER A 54 14.18 7.10 -7.76
C SER A 54 13.57 5.82 -8.34
N GLU A 55 14.39 4.88 -8.79
CA GLU A 55 13.90 3.57 -9.28
C GLU A 55 13.20 2.77 -8.17
N SER A 56 13.76 2.77 -6.96
CA SER A 56 13.12 2.13 -5.81
C SER A 56 11.81 2.81 -5.41
N VAL A 57 11.68 4.12 -5.59
CA VAL A 57 10.40 4.84 -5.39
C VAL A 57 9.34 4.33 -6.37
N VAL A 58 9.71 4.14 -7.64
CA VAL A 58 8.85 3.57 -8.69
C VAL A 58 8.40 2.17 -8.29
N HIS A 59 9.30 1.33 -7.77
CA HIS A 59 8.97 -0.02 -7.30
C HIS A 59 7.99 0.00 -6.11
N VAL A 60 8.22 0.87 -5.11
CA VAL A 60 7.28 1.04 -3.99
C VAL A 60 5.89 1.40 -4.49
N ILE A 61 5.78 2.38 -5.39
CA ILE A 61 4.50 2.83 -5.94
C ILE A 61 3.82 1.72 -6.73
N PHE A 62 4.56 0.96 -7.53
CA PHE A 62 4.01 -0.16 -8.29
C PHE A 62 3.41 -1.23 -7.37
N HIS A 63 4.14 -1.66 -6.36
CA HIS A 63 3.61 -2.66 -5.40
C HIS A 63 2.47 -2.10 -4.55
N ALA A 64 2.48 -0.81 -4.23
CA ALA A 64 1.36 -0.15 -3.58
C ALA A 64 0.09 -0.17 -4.46
N GLN A 65 0.22 0.02 -5.78
CA GLN A 65 -0.89 -0.11 -6.73
C GLN A 65 -1.42 -1.55 -6.79
N VAL A 66 -0.55 -2.57 -6.76
CA VAL A 66 -0.98 -3.98 -6.69
C VAL A 66 -1.81 -4.22 -5.43
N ILE A 67 -1.37 -3.73 -4.28
CA ILE A 67 -2.08 -3.89 -3.00
C ILE A 67 -3.41 -3.12 -3.00
N SER A 68 -3.44 -1.92 -3.56
CA SER A 68 -4.66 -1.13 -3.75
C SER A 68 -5.70 -1.91 -4.57
N GLU A 69 -5.27 -2.60 -5.62
CA GLU A 69 -6.13 -3.48 -6.41
C GLU A 69 -6.64 -4.68 -5.61
N CYS A 70 -5.82 -5.29 -4.76
CA CYS A 70 -6.28 -6.35 -3.84
C CYS A 70 -7.40 -5.85 -2.91
N PHE A 71 -7.26 -4.66 -2.33
CA PHE A 71 -8.32 -4.05 -1.52
C PHE A 71 -9.58 -3.76 -2.33
N ARG A 72 -9.42 -3.23 -3.54
CA ARG A 72 -10.54 -2.93 -4.44
C ARG A 72 -11.32 -4.18 -4.82
N GLN A 73 -10.63 -5.25 -5.21
CA GLN A 73 -11.26 -6.50 -5.58
C GLN A 73 -11.92 -7.20 -4.38
N HIS A 74 -11.29 -7.16 -3.20
CA HIS A 74 -11.85 -7.78 -1.99
C HIS A 74 -13.08 -7.04 -1.44
N THR A 75 -13.04 -5.72 -1.41
CA THR A 75 -14.07 -4.89 -0.76
C THR A 75 -15.12 -4.36 -1.73
N GLY A 76 -14.86 -4.42 -3.03
CA GLY A 76 -15.64 -3.76 -4.08
C GLY A 76 -15.51 -2.23 -4.09
N ASN A 77 -14.67 -1.66 -3.22
CA ASN A 77 -14.53 -0.22 -3.03
C ASN A 77 -13.10 0.23 -3.28
N GLU A 78 -12.95 1.44 -3.83
CA GLU A 78 -11.64 2.06 -3.94
C GLU A 78 -11.05 2.36 -2.56
N VAL A 79 -9.73 2.22 -2.43
CA VAL A 79 -9.03 2.65 -1.21
C VAL A 79 -9.17 4.17 -1.04
N PRO A 80 -9.37 4.67 0.19
CA PRO A 80 -9.41 6.10 0.45
C PRO A 80 -8.11 6.78 0.01
N THR A 81 -8.20 8.06 -0.37
CA THR A 81 -7.00 8.85 -0.66
C THR A 81 -6.08 8.89 0.56
N LEU A 82 -4.86 8.34 0.39
CA LEU A 82 -3.83 8.34 1.42
C LEU A 82 -3.28 9.75 1.63
N THR A 83 -3.70 10.40 2.72
CA THR A 83 -3.17 11.70 3.15
C THR A 83 -1.96 11.51 4.06
N PHE A 84 -1.13 12.55 4.23
CA PHE A 84 -0.04 12.51 5.22
C PHE A 84 -0.49 12.10 6.62
N ALA A 85 -1.65 12.59 7.09
CA ALA A 85 -2.18 12.22 8.40
C ALA A 85 -2.45 10.71 8.53
N LEU A 86 -2.93 10.06 7.46
CA LEU A 86 -3.14 8.61 7.44
C LEU A 86 -1.82 7.85 7.37
N LEU A 87 -0.88 8.33 6.56
CA LEU A 87 0.45 7.75 6.39
C LEU A 87 1.25 7.79 7.70
N ASP A 88 1.23 8.94 8.39
CA ASP A 88 1.86 9.11 9.71
C ASP A 88 1.22 8.19 10.75
N ALA A 89 -0.12 8.12 10.78
CA ALA A 89 -0.84 7.25 11.71
C ALA A 89 -0.64 5.75 11.46
N ALA A 90 -0.32 5.37 10.21
CA ALA A 90 0.01 4.00 9.82
C ALA A 90 1.49 3.66 10.02
N THR A 91 2.35 4.65 10.22
CA THR A 91 3.79 4.45 10.44
C THR A 91 4.04 3.81 11.80
N ARG A 92 4.82 2.73 11.83
CA ARG A 92 5.12 1.93 13.02
C ARG A 92 6.56 1.43 12.99
N PRO A 93 7.18 1.09 14.14
CA PRO A 93 8.55 0.57 14.18
C PRO A 93 8.75 -0.75 13.41
N ASP A 94 7.72 -1.59 13.31
CA ASP A 94 7.76 -2.85 12.57
C ASP A 94 6.48 -3.02 11.71
N PRO A 95 6.45 -2.41 10.52
CA PRO A 95 5.27 -2.46 9.66
C PRO A 95 5.02 -3.84 9.07
N LEU A 96 6.06 -4.66 8.86
CA LEU A 96 5.91 -5.99 8.27
C LEU A 96 5.28 -6.97 9.28
N ALA A 97 5.67 -6.92 10.55
CA ALA A 97 5.00 -7.72 11.57
C ALA A 97 3.56 -7.23 11.82
N ALA A 98 3.32 -5.92 11.78
CA ALA A 98 1.97 -5.37 11.89
C ALA A 98 1.07 -5.78 10.71
N LEU A 99 1.63 -5.78 9.49
CA LEU A 99 0.94 -6.26 8.30
C LEU A 99 0.67 -7.77 8.41
N GLY A 100 1.65 -8.58 8.81
CA GLY A 100 1.46 -10.03 8.98
C GLY A 100 0.36 -10.42 9.97
N LYS A 101 0.12 -9.59 11.00
CA LYS A 101 -0.99 -9.79 11.96
C LYS A 101 -2.36 -9.42 11.41
N SER A 102 -2.41 -8.51 10.43
CA SER A 102 -3.65 -7.88 10.00
C SER A 102 -4.06 -8.24 8.56
N GLU A 103 -3.08 -8.59 7.72
CA GLU A 103 -3.14 -8.99 6.31
C GLU A 103 -2.02 -9.99 5.99
N PRO A 104 -2.08 -11.22 6.51
CA PRO A 104 -1.01 -12.22 6.33
C PRO A 104 -0.71 -12.48 4.84
N ALA A 105 -1.73 -12.59 4.00
CA ALA A 105 -1.56 -12.81 2.56
C ALA A 105 -0.83 -11.68 1.83
N LEU A 106 -1.06 -10.41 2.22
CA LEU A 106 -0.32 -9.28 1.66
C LEU A 106 1.13 -9.27 2.13
N ARG A 107 1.38 -9.63 3.39
CA ARG A 107 2.74 -9.77 3.90
C ARG A 107 3.50 -10.84 3.13
N ASP A 108 2.88 -12.00 2.88
CA ASP A 108 3.54 -13.10 2.18
C ASP A 108 3.80 -12.76 0.71
N TYR A 109 2.89 -12.01 0.07
CA TYR A 109 3.14 -11.41 -1.24
C TYR A 109 4.38 -10.52 -1.25
N LEU A 110 4.52 -9.62 -0.27
CA LEU A 110 5.68 -8.73 -0.17
C LEU A 110 6.99 -9.50 0.06
N GLU A 111 6.96 -10.56 0.86
CA GLU A 111 8.12 -11.43 1.09
C GLU A 111 8.56 -12.11 -0.21
N ALA A 112 7.61 -12.58 -1.02
CA ALA A 112 7.89 -13.32 -2.25
C ALA A 112 8.22 -12.45 -3.47
N ASN A 113 7.80 -11.18 -3.49
CA ASN A 113 7.88 -10.33 -4.70
C ASN A 113 8.73 -9.07 -4.54
N VAL A 114 9.20 -8.74 -3.33
CA VAL A 114 9.97 -7.52 -3.07
C VAL A 114 11.27 -7.87 -2.37
N ASP A 115 12.38 -7.93 -3.09
CA ASP A 115 13.67 -8.38 -2.56
C ASP A 115 14.31 -7.37 -1.60
N GLN A 116 14.17 -6.08 -1.88
CA GLN A 116 14.83 -5.03 -1.11
C GLN A 116 14.05 -4.73 0.16
N ALA A 117 14.67 -4.95 1.32
CA ALA A 117 14.04 -4.72 2.63
C ALA A 117 13.51 -3.27 2.82
N PRO A 118 14.22 -2.20 2.40
CA PRO A 118 13.69 -0.84 2.51
C PRO A 118 12.41 -0.63 1.68
N VAL A 119 12.38 -1.15 0.45
CA VAL A 119 11.21 -1.11 -0.43
C VAL A 119 10.05 -1.87 0.21
N ARG A 120 10.31 -3.10 0.68
CA ARG A 120 9.31 -3.94 1.35
C ARG A 120 8.70 -3.25 2.57
N THR A 121 9.53 -2.60 3.37
CA THR A 121 9.12 -1.84 4.57
C THR A 121 8.24 -0.65 4.18
N SER A 122 8.65 0.12 3.16
CA SER A 122 7.89 1.29 2.69
C SER A 122 6.53 0.88 2.12
N VAL A 123 6.46 -0.21 1.34
CA VAL A 123 5.19 -0.74 0.83
C VAL A 123 4.29 -1.22 1.98
N ALA A 124 4.85 -1.84 3.03
CA ALA A 124 4.07 -2.26 4.19
C ALA A 124 3.43 -1.06 4.93
N HIS A 125 4.10 0.09 5.04
CA HIS A 125 3.49 1.31 5.56
C HIS A 125 2.29 1.76 4.73
N LEU A 126 2.43 1.76 3.40
CA LEU A 126 1.33 2.13 2.50
C LEU A 126 0.16 1.15 2.62
N ALA A 127 0.44 -0.16 2.67
CA ALA A 127 -0.59 -1.20 2.84
C ALA A 127 -1.38 -1.02 4.15
N LEU A 128 -0.69 -0.72 5.26
CA LEU A 128 -1.33 -0.42 6.54
C LEU A 128 -2.16 0.87 6.48
N ALA A 129 -1.71 1.88 5.74
CA ALA A 129 -2.49 3.10 5.52
C ALA A 129 -3.75 2.84 4.70
N MET A 130 -3.67 2.03 3.64
CA MET A 130 -4.81 1.63 2.80
C MET A 130 -5.84 0.80 3.56
N ARG A 131 -5.38 -0.12 4.42
CA ARG A 131 -6.26 -0.89 5.30
C ARG A 131 -7.09 -0.01 6.23
N GLY A 132 -6.58 1.21 6.48
CA GLY A 132 -7.10 2.12 7.46
C GLY A 132 -6.60 1.74 8.85
N VAL A 133 -6.30 2.75 9.66
CA VAL A 133 -6.02 2.53 11.07
C VAL A 133 -7.33 2.10 11.74
N PRO A 134 -7.38 1.00 12.51
CA PRO A 134 -8.55 0.72 13.35
C PRO A 134 -8.72 1.91 14.29
N ASN A 135 -9.73 2.74 14.03
CA ASN A 135 -10.22 3.84 14.85
C ASN A 135 -9.24 4.25 15.96
N LEU A 136 -8.26 5.10 15.66
CA LEU A 136 -7.52 5.79 16.73
C LEU A 136 -8.56 6.62 17.46
N GLY A 137 -8.95 6.12 18.64
CA GLY A 137 -10.07 6.58 19.46
C GLY A 137 -10.54 7.98 19.11
N GLY A 138 -11.71 8.05 18.45
CA GLY A 138 -12.47 9.28 18.38
C GLY A 138 -12.56 9.83 19.79
N ARG A 139 -11.90 10.97 20.05
CA ARG A 139 -12.20 11.72 21.26
C ARG A 139 -13.71 11.95 21.21
N PRO A 140 -14.48 11.59 22.25
CA PRO A 140 -15.87 11.99 22.29
C PRO A 140 -15.89 13.50 22.15
N LYS A 141 -16.53 14.01 21.09
CA LYS A 141 -16.91 15.42 21.02
C LYS A 141 -17.75 15.66 22.27
N LYS A 142 -17.17 16.31 23.30
CA LYS A 142 -17.95 16.78 24.44
C LYS A 142 -19.06 17.67 23.86
N PRO A 143 -20.33 17.45 24.23
CA PRO A 143 -21.36 18.40 23.87
C PRO A 143 -21.00 19.72 24.55
N VAL A 144 -20.87 20.76 23.73
CA VAL A 144 -20.85 22.14 24.21
C VAL A 144 -22.19 22.35 24.89
N ARG A 145 -22.17 22.56 26.21
CA ARG A 145 -23.30 23.08 26.97
C ARG A 145 -23.22 24.59 26.98
#